data_AF-A0AAN6XC04-F1
#
_entry.id   AF-A0AAN6XC04-F1
#
_cell.length_a   1.000
_cell.length_b   1.000
_cell.length_c   1.000
_cell.angle_alpha   90.00
_cell.angle_beta   90.00
_cell.angle_gamma   90.00
#
_symmetry.space_group_name_H-M   'P 1'
#
loop_
_entity.id
_entity.type
_entity.pdbx_description
1 polymer ?
#
loop_
_entity_poly.entity_id
_entity_poly.type
_entity_poly.pdbx_seq_one_letter_code
_entity_poly.pdbx_strand_id
1 'polypeptide(L)'
;MYHLAAVDGYKYSSPETYVLEILPIATGLAATASDQTLSLFDPTRLNAGPLKQIRTNHGNLTCAKVYDPVESIVCTAGENGTVSIWDFRTNPIKAAMQIGGNNDRVPIFSLATSNSSNSLAAGTELANHQASILLWDLRSPSSLKIQYNEIHSDDITELTFHPIQPNLLLSGSTDGLLSISDTLITDEDELVITTFNHGSIHHAGFLNQGTELYAASHDEKFALYDMSDETPEQGSALLDMGDIREVMGCQYLANVVPKLGNAGAVVGVGSQDQEMFQLVHLAKGASGQWGLDRDTIVGLPGAHGQELVRSFVFYDEQQLVVTGGEDGCIKSWRPT
;
A
#
# COMPACT_ATOMS: atom_id res chain seq x y z
N MET A 1 -16.58 -12.81 16.79
CA MET A 1 -16.39 -11.39 16.43
C MET A 1 -16.24 -10.55 17.69
N TYR A 2 -15.15 -9.81 17.78
CA TYR A 2 -14.84 -8.85 18.85
C TYR A 2 -14.98 -7.44 18.30
N HIS A 3 -15.41 -6.46 19.11
CA HIS A 3 -15.52 -5.07 18.64
C HIS A 3 -14.49 -4.17 19.31
N LEU A 4 -13.95 -3.22 18.56
CA LEU A 4 -13.20 -2.10 19.11
C LEU A 4 -14.11 -0.87 19.17
N ALA A 5 -13.86 0.01 20.13
CA ALA A 5 -14.52 1.31 20.20
C ALA A 5 -13.60 2.39 19.62
N ALA A 6 -14.19 3.36 18.91
CA ALA A 6 -13.49 4.58 18.55
C ALA A 6 -13.17 5.36 19.83
N VAL A 7 -11.89 5.66 20.05
CA VAL A 7 -11.42 6.35 21.26
C VAL A 7 -10.95 7.78 20.98
N ASP A 8 -10.54 8.07 19.74
CA ASP A 8 -10.13 9.40 19.34
C ASP A 8 -10.25 9.59 17.82
N GLY A 9 -10.17 10.83 17.34
CA GLY A 9 -10.17 11.11 15.91
C GLY A 9 -9.89 12.55 15.53
N TYR A 10 -9.57 12.74 14.26
CA TYR A 10 -9.35 14.02 13.61
C TYR A 10 -10.16 14.09 12.32
N LYS A 11 -10.72 15.26 12.00
CA LYS A 11 -11.42 15.51 10.74
C LYS A 11 -10.77 16.69 10.02
N TYR A 12 -10.40 16.50 8.77
CA TYR A 12 -9.93 17.59 7.91
C TYR A 12 -11.05 18.63 7.71
N SER A 13 -10.68 19.90 7.70
CA SER A 13 -11.67 21.00 7.71
C SER A 13 -12.44 21.16 6.40
N SER A 14 -11.82 20.75 5.29
CA SER A 14 -12.45 20.80 3.97
C SER A 14 -13.38 19.59 3.79
N PRO A 15 -14.64 19.80 3.39
CA PRO A 15 -15.65 18.75 3.34
C PRO A 15 -15.42 17.70 2.23
N GLU A 16 -14.59 18.01 1.23
CA GLU A 16 -14.26 17.12 0.10
C GLU A 16 -12.90 16.43 0.27
N THR A 17 -12.29 16.53 1.46
CA THR A 17 -10.97 15.95 1.71
C THR A 17 -11.11 14.49 2.12
N TYR A 18 -10.46 13.60 1.39
CA TYR A 18 -10.35 12.18 1.72
C TYR A 18 -8.99 11.91 2.34
N VAL A 19 -8.93 11.00 3.31
CA VAL A 19 -7.65 10.44 3.76
C VAL A 19 -7.29 9.32 2.80
N LEU A 20 -6.19 9.49 2.06
CA LEU A 20 -5.78 8.56 1.01
C LEU A 20 -5.01 7.38 1.59
N GLU A 21 -3.98 7.67 2.40
CA GLU A 21 -3.12 6.66 2.99
C GLU A 21 -2.65 7.12 4.37
N ILE A 22 -2.53 6.18 5.30
CA ILE A 22 -1.91 6.41 6.61
C ILE A 22 -0.74 5.44 6.79
N LEU A 23 0.38 5.96 7.27
CA LEU A 23 1.67 5.28 7.30
C LEU A 23 2.29 5.38 8.70
N PRO A 24 2.60 4.24 9.37
CA PRO A 24 3.26 4.27 10.66
C PRO A 24 4.75 4.59 10.48
N ILE A 25 5.25 5.56 11.23
CA ILE A 25 6.66 5.97 11.27
C ILE A 25 7.10 6.16 12.73
N ALA A 26 8.39 6.12 13.02
CA ALA A 26 8.87 6.18 14.40
C ALA A 26 8.42 7.44 15.16
N THR A 27 8.26 8.57 14.46
CA THR A 27 7.75 9.81 15.09
C THR A 27 6.22 9.89 15.23
N GLY A 28 5.45 8.90 14.74
CA GLY A 28 3.99 8.89 14.81
C GLY A 28 3.32 8.38 13.54
N LEU A 29 2.23 9.02 13.13
CA LEU A 29 1.44 8.63 11.97
C LEU A 29 1.55 9.68 10.85
N ALA A 30 2.13 9.32 9.72
CA ALA A 30 2.02 10.13 8.51
C ALA A 30 0.68 9.86 7.82
N ALA A 31 0.05 10.89 7.26
CA ALA A 31 -1.19 10.76 6.52
C ALA A 31 -1.18 11.65 5.28
N THR A 32 -1.58 11.10 4.14
CA THR A 32 -1.82 11.85 2.91
C THR A 32 -3.31 12.08 2.69
N ALA A 33 -3.64 13.22 2.10
CA ALA A 33 -5.02 13.61 1.86
C ALA A 33 -5.23 14.14 0.43
N SER A 34 -6.47 14.06 -0.07
CA SER A 34 -6.83 14.49 -1.43
C SER A 34 -6.65 15.99 -1.68
N ASP A 35 -6.52 16.81 -0.62
CA ASP A 35 -6.20 18.24 -0.70
C ASP A 35 -4.70 18.54 -0.87
N GLN A 36 -3.91 17.51 -1.18
CA GLN A 36 -2.46 17.51 -1.41
C GLN A 36 -1.64 17.67 -0.12
N THR A 37 -2.29 17.52 1.04
CA THR A 37 -1.62 17.63 2.33
C THR A 37 -0.92 16.34 2.72
N LEU A 38 0.30 16.48 3.26
CA LEU A 38 0.99 15.47 4.05
C LEU A 38 1.05 15.96 5.51
N SER A 39 0.47 15.18 6.42
CA SER A 39 0.34 15.51 7.85
C SER A 39 1.05 14.48 8.72
N LEU A 40 1.61 14.91 9.86
CA LEU A 40 2.12 14.05 10.92
C LEU A 40 1.22 14.18 12.14
N PHE A 41 0.77 13.05 12.70
CA PHE A 41 -0.05 12.97 13.90
C PHE A 41 0.62 12.17 15.01
N ASP A 42 0.23 12.47 16.25
CA ASP A 42 0.39 11.54 17.38
C ASP A 42 -0.80 10.55 17.34
N PRO A 43 -0.58 9.26 17.08
CA PRO A 43 -1.68 8.29 16.95
C PRO A 43 -2.50 8.12 18.24
N THR A 44 -1.95 8.51 19.39
CA THR A 44 -2.65 8.43 20.69
C THR A 44 -3.45 9.69 21.03
N ARG A 45 -3.31 10.76 20.25
CA ARG A 45 -3.94 12.07 20.48
C ARG A 45 -4.31 12.74 19.16
N LEU A 46 -5.13 12.07 18.35
CA LEU A 46 -5.58 12.58 17.05
C LEU A 46 -6.38 13.89 17.19
N ASN A 47 -7.20 14.05 18.23
CA ASN A 47 -7.99 15.27 18.42
C ASN A 47 -7.16 16.55 18.63
N ALA A 48 -5.89 16.41 19.01
CA ALA A 48 -4.98 17.55 19.14
C ALA A 48 -4.61 18.17 17.78
N GLY A 49 -4.96 17.48 16.68
CA GLY A 49 -4.63 17.86 15.32
C GLY A 49 -3.23 17.41 14.90
N PRO A 50 -2.83 17.76 13.67
CA PRO A 50 -1.52 17.39 13.15
C PRO A 50 -0.41 18.11 13.93
N LEU A 51 0.61 17.36 14.34
CA LEU A 51 1.85 17.89 14.91
C LEU A 51 2.59 18.75 13.88
N LYS A 52 2.53 18.35 12.61
CA LYS A 52 3.10 19.06 11.47
C LYS A 52 2.23 18.81 10.25
N GLN A 53 2.13 19.80 9.38
CA GLN A 53 1.32 19.73 8.16
C GLN A 53 2.03 20.48 7.04
N ILE A 54 2.08 19.88 5.86
CA ILE A 54 2.66 20.50 4.68
C ILE A 54 1.82 20.23 3.44
N ARG A 55 1.72 21.23 2.57
CA ARG A 55 1.10 21.06 1.26
C ARG A 55 2.17 20.64 0.27
N THR A 56 1.95 19.50 -0.38
CA THR A 56 2.85 19.03 -1.44
C THR A 56 2.60 19.79 -2.74
N ASN A 57 3.49 19.62 -3.71
CA ASN A 57 3.38 20.25 -5.04
C ASN A 57 3.06 19.22 -6.13
N HIS A 58 2.46 18.07 -5.74
CA HIS A 58 2.25 16.93 -6.63
C HIS A 58 1.08 17.07 -7.59
N GLY A 59 0.20 18.06 -7.43
CA GLY A 59 -1.16 17.95 -7.96
C GLY A 59 -1.92 16.95 -7.08
N ASN A 60 -2.80 16.15 -7.66
CA ASN A 60 -3.41 15.07 -6.88
C ASN A 60 -2.34 14.09 -6.41
N LEU A 61 -2.33 13.81 -5.10
CA LEU A 61 -1.52 12.77 -4.51
C LEU A 61 -2.13 11.42 -4.88
N THR A 62 -1.28 10.51 -5.35
CA THR A 62 -1.70 9.17 -5.81
C THR A 62 -1.18 8.08 -4.90
N CYS A 63 0.02 8.25 -4.34
CA CYS A 63 0.64 7.25 -3.47
C CYS A 63 1.67 7.85 -2.51
N ALA A 64 1.88 7.15 -1.39
CA ALA A 64 2.99 7.38 -0.48
C ALA A 64 3.58 6.05 -0.01
N LYS A 65 4.85 6.05 0.41
CA LYS A 65 5.49 4.88 1.06
C LYS A 65 6.50 5.33 2.09
N VAL A 66 6.68 4.52 3.13
CA VAL A 66 7.76 4.72 4.10
C VAL A 66 9.08 4.24 3.49
N TYR A 67 10.08 5.12 3.40
CA TYR A 67 11.43 4.72 3.01
C TYR A 67 12.22 4.17 4.20
N ASP A 68 12.23 4.92 5.30
CA ASP A 68 12.88 4.53 6.53
C ASP A 68 11.95 4.82 7.71
N PRO A 69 11.36 3.79 8.35
CA PRO A 69 10.47 4.01 9.48
C PRO A 69 11.19 4.57 10.70
N VAL A 70 12.47 4.22 10.93
CA VAL A 70 13.26 4.65 12.09
C VAL A 70 13.64 6.12 11.94
N GLU A 71 14.16 6.48 10.77
CA GLU A 71 14.52 7.86 10.45
C GLU A 71 13.28 8.72 10.08
N SER A 72 12.08 8.10 10.08
CA SER A 72 10.80 8.74 9.76
C SER A 72 10.84 9.47 8.41
N ILE A 73 11.31 8.76 7.39
CA ILE A 73 11.41 9.22 6.01
C ILE A 73 10.25 8.64 5.20
N VAL A 74 9.47 9.51 4.56
CA VAL A 74 8.34 9.14 3.71
C VAL A 74 8.54 9.67 2.30
N CYS A 75 8.17 8.89 1.31
CA CYS A 75 8.13 9.28 -0.09
C CYS A 75 6.67 9.53 -0.50
N THR A 76 6.42 10.55 -1.32
CA THR A 76 5.11 10.82 -1.93
C THR A 76 5.26 11.05 -3.43
N ALA A 77 4.24 10.72 -4.19
CA ALA A 77 4.15 11.03 -5.61
C ALA A 77 2.71 11.35 -6.04
N GLY A 78 2.56 11.76 -7.30
CA GLY A 78 1.29 12.22 -7.85
C GLY A 78 1.35 12.57 -9.32
N GLU A 79 0.37 13.36 -9.76
CA GLU A 79 0.15 13.78 -11.15
C GLU A 79 1.33 14.54 -11.77
N ASN A 80 2.15 15.20 -10.96
CA ASN A 80 3.27 15.97 -11.49
C ASN A 80 4.46 15.11 -11.97
N GLY A 81 4.40 13.78 -11.78
CA GLY A 81 5.44 12.84 -12.22
C GLY A 81 6.76 12.95 -11.47
N THR A 82 6.75 13.51 -10.26
CA THR A 82 7.93 13.59 -9.39
C THR A 82 7.68 12.84 -8.09
N VAL A 83 8.77 12.38 -7.47
CA VAL A 83 8.76 11.81 -6.13
C VAL A 83 9.40 12.80 -5.17
N SER A 84 8.69 13.18 -4.11
CA SER A 84 9.23 13.99 -3.01
C SER A 84 9.57 13.10 -1.83
N ILE A 85 10.70 13.34 -1.19
CA ILE A 85 11.17 12.60 -0.02
C ILE A 85 11.19 13.54 1.18
N TRP A 86 10.53 13.14 2.26
CA TRP A 86 10.26 13.96 3.43
C TRP A 86 10.90 13.35 4.66
N ASP A 87 11.77 14.11 5.36
CA ASP A 87 12.29 13.73 6.67
C ASP A 87 11.51 14.46 7.76
N PHE A 88 10.67 13.73 8.50
CA PHE A 88 9.80 14.29 9.53
C PHE A 88 10.55 14.78 10.79
N ARG A 89 11.84 14.47 10.93
CA ARG A 89 12.67 14.94 12.04
C ARG A 89 13.16 16.36 11.82
N THR A 90 13.19 16.82 10.56
CA THR A 90 13.58 18.19 10.21
C THR A 90 12.54 19.23 10.63
N ASN A 91 12.99 20.46 10.90
CA ASN A 91 12.14 21.60 11.22
C ASN A 91 12.67 22.90 10.59
N PRO A 92 11.92 23.59 9.71
CA PRO A 92 10.62 23.17 9.16
C PRO A 92 10.75 21.89 8.32
N ILE A 93 9.70 21.07 8.27
CA ILE A 93 9.64 19.99 7.28
C ILE A 93 9.68 20.64 5.90
N LYS A 94 10.53 20.11 5.04
CA LYS A 94 10.56 20.37 3.60
C LYS A 94 10.87 19.07 2.90
N ALA A 95 10.58 18.99 1.60
CA ALA A 95 11.12 17.91 0.80
C ALA A 95 12.65 17.97 0.90
N ALA A 96 13.24 16.94 1.50
CA ALA A 96 14.68 16.79 1.60
C ALA A 96 15.27 16.60 0.20
N MET A 97 14.48 16.01 -0.69
CA MET A 97 14.86 15.69 -2.05
C MET A 97 13.64 15.54 -2.95
N GLN A 98 13.81 15.90 -4.22
CA GLN A 98 12.82 15.66 -5.27
C GLN A 98 13.53 15.01 -6.46
N ILE A 99 12.98 13.91 -6.96
CA ILE A 99 13.54 13.14 -8.08
C ILE A 99 12.47 12.94 -9.18
N GLY A 100 12.90 12.81 -10.42
CA GLY A 100 12.02 12.71 -11.60
C GLY A 100 11.61 14.06 -12.20
N GLY A 101 10.74 14.03 -13.22
CA GLY A 101 10.10 15.21 -13.81
C GLY A 101 10.90 15.99 -14.87
N ASN A 102 12.00 15.44 -15.39
CA ASN A 102 12.91 16.21 -16.24
C ASN A 102 12.55 16.31 -17.72
N ASN A 103 11.55 15.61 -18.27
CA ASN A 103 11.07 15.86 -19.64
C ASN A 103 9.65 15.34 -19.94
N ASP A 104 9.20 14.23 -19.34
CA ASP A 104 7.83 13.72 -19.49
C ASP A 104 7.16 13.59 -18.12
N ARG A 105 6.14 14.42 -17.87
CA ARG A 105 5.38 14.45 -16.62
C ARG A 105 4.29 13.39 -16.65
N VAL A 106 4.69 12.13 -16.62
CA VAL A 106 3.74 11.02 -16.49
C VAL A 106 3.38 10.87 -15.02
N PRO A 107 2.08 10.83 -14.66
CA PRO A 107 1.64 10.56 -13.29
C PRO A 107 2.28 9.27 -12.74
N ILE A 108 2.68 9.32 -11.48
CA ILE A 108 3.17 8.15 -10.76
C ILE A 108 2.00 7.59 -9.97
N PHE A 109 1.66 6.31 -10.10
CA PHE A 109 0.55 5.68 -9.38
C PHE A 109 1.00 4.79 -8.24
N SER A 110 2.22 4.27 -8.29
CA SER A 110 2.75 3.38 -7.27
C SER A 110 4.20 3.71 -6.92
N LEU A 111 4.58 3.39 -5.68
CA LEU A 111 5.93 3.53 -5.17
C LEU A 111 6.32 2.25 -4.44
N ALA A 112 7.60 1.90 -4.51
CA ALA A 112 8.23 0.94 -3.61
C ALA A 112 9.58 1.47 -3.13
N THR A 113 9.91 1.17 -1.88
CA THR A 113 11.14 1.59 -1.23
C THR A 113 11.85 0.39 -0.63
N SER A 114 13.18 0.39 -0.70
CA SER A 114 14.01 -0.59 -0.01
C SER A 114 15.15 0.15 0.69
N ASN A 115 15.07 0.24 2.01
CA ASN A 115 16.11 0.86 2.83
C ASN A 115 17.43 0.06 2.76
N SER A 116 17.35 -1.26 2.61
CA SER A 116 18.54 -2.13 2.58
C SER A 116 19.37 -1.94 1.30
N SER A 117 18.74 -1.75 0.14
CA SER A 117 19.42 -1.45 -1.13
C SER A 117 19.51 0.03 -1.45
N ASN A 118 18.93 0.92 -0.63
CA ASN A 118 18.75 2.35 -0.92
C ASN A 118 18.03 2.59 -2.25
N SER A 119 17.09 1.71 -2.60
CA SER A 119 16.36 1.75 -3.86
C SER A 119 14.99 2.40 -3.68
N LEU A 120 14.58 3.15 -4.70
CA LEU A 120 13.22 3.62 -4.87
C LEU A 120 12.74 3.24 -6.26
N ALA A 121 11.59 2.58 -6.36
CA ALA A 121 10.90 2.32 -7.61
C ALA A 121 9.60 3.15 -7.67
N ALA A 122 9.26 3.64 -8.87
CA ALA A 122 7.99 4.30 -9.14
C ALA A 122 7.36 3.68 -10.40
N GLY A 123 6.07 3.41 -10.33
CA GLY A 123 5.27 2.91 -11.44
C GLY A 123 4.40 4.03 -11.98
N THR A 124 4.35 4.18 -13.30
CA THR A 124 3.63 5.26 -13.94
C THR A 124 2.25 4.85 -14.44
N GLU A 125 1.41 5.84 -14.71
CA GLU A 125 0.26 5.71 -15.62
C GLU A 125 0.76 5.34 -17.03
N LEU A 126 -0.11 4.71 -17.82
CA LEU A 126 0.04 4.50 -19.24
C LEU A 126 -0.03 5.84 -19.98
N ALA A 127 1.10 6.31 -20.49
CA ALA A 127 1.18 7.51 -21.31
C ALA A 127 1.94 7.22 -22.60
N ASN A 128 1.45 7.74 -23.72
CA ASN A 128 2.05 7.51 -25.04
C ASN A 128 2.28 6.03 -25.38
N HIS A 129 1.34 5.16 -24.96
CA HIS A 129 1.42 3.69 -25.12
C HIS A 129 2.55 3.02 -24.34
N GLN A 130 3.10 3.68 -23.32
CA GLN A 130 4.14 3.12 -22.46
C GLN A 130 3.77 3.37 -20.98
N ALA A 131 3.82 2.31 -20.19
CA ALA A 131 3.81 2.37 -18.74
C ALA A 131 5.19 1.95 -18.26
N SER A 132 5.78 2.71 -17.32
CA SER A 132 7.19 2.54 -16.96
C SER A 132 7.38 2.26 -15.48
N ILE A 133 8.32 1.35 -15.17
CA ILE A 133 8.91 1.24 -13.83
C ILE A 133 10.23 2.02 -13.84
N LEU A 134 10.29 3.06 -13.02
CA LEU A 134 11.47 3.92 -12.87
C LEU A 134 12.20 3.57 -11.57
N LEU A 135 13.50 3.31 -11.63
CA LEU A 135 14.31 2.91 -10.49
C LEU A 135 15.42 3.93 -10.21
N TRP A 136 15.55 4.36 -8.96
CA TRP A 136 16.63 5.24 -8.48
C TRP A 136 17.40 4.59 -7.34
N ASP A 137 18.70 4.92 -7.27
CA ASP A 137 19.52 4.74 -6.07
C ASP A 137 19.50 6.05 -5.28
N LEU A 138 18.96 6.04 -4.07
CA LEU A 138 18.80 7.23 -3.25
C LEU A 138 20.12 7.79 -2.71
N ARG A 139 21.23 7.06 -2.85
CA ARG A 139 22.59 7.58 -2.61
C ARG A 139 23.08 8.45 -3.78
N SER A 140 22.47 8.33 -4.96
CA SER A 140 22.78 9.08 -6.18
C SER A 140 21.49 9.51 -6.90
N PRO A 141 20.67 10.34 -6.23
CA PRO A 141 19.28 10.61 -6.60
C PRO A 141 19.10 11.43 -7.87
N SER A 142 20.13 12.14 -8.31
CA SER A 142 20.10 12.96 -9.53
C SER A 142 20.09 12.14 -10.82
N SER A 143 20.37 10.84 -10.74
CA SER A 143 20.41 9.93 -11.89
C SER A 143 19.38 8.82 -11.74
N LEU A 144 18.54 8.68 -12.76
CA LEU A 144 17.73 7.49 -12.96
C LEU A 144 18.67 6.29 -13.17
N LYS A 145 18.51 5.23 -12.38
CA LYS A 145 19.38 4.05 -12.43
C LYS A 145 18.96 3.15 -13.59
N ILE A 146 17.66 2.82 -13.65
CA ILE A 146 17.06 1.96 -14.68
C ILE A 146 15.64 2.44 -14.95
N GLN A 147 15.17 2.25 -16.18
CA GLN A 147 13.77 2.39 -16.58
C GLN A 147 13.38 1.16 -17.38
N TYR A 148 12.27 0.53 -16.99
CA TYR A 148 11.67 -0.60 -17.69
C TYR A 148 10.35 -0.15 -18.33
N ASN A 149 10.10 -0.50 -19.59
CA ASN A 149 8.92 -0.06 -20.35
C ASN A 149 8.04 -1.20 -20.88
N GLU A 150 8.56 -2.43 -20.92
CA GLU A 150 7.95 -3.57 -21.59
C GLU A 150 7.47 -4.64 -20.59
N ILE A 151 7.56 -4.37 -19.27
CA ILE A 151 7.05 -5.29 -18.23
C ILE A 151 5.52 -5.30 -18.23
N HIS A 152 4.90 -4.13 -18.34
CA HIS A 152 3.45 -3.96 -18.29
C HIS A 152 2.95 -3.13 -19.47
N SER A 153 1.72 -3.42 -19.90
CA SER A 153 1.10 -2.75 -21.05
C SER A 153 0.07 -1.68 -20.67
N ASP A 154 -0.15 -1.48 -19.38
CA ASP A 154 -1.13 -0.55 -18.82
C ASP A 154 -0.65 -0.05 -17.43
N ASP A 155 -1.41 0.84 -16.79
CA ASP A 155 -1.09 1.51 -15.52
C ASP A 155 -0.45 0.59 -14.47
N ILE A 156 0.66 1.03 -13.87
CA ILE A 156 1.35 0.27 -12.82
C ILE A 156 0.81 0.70 -11.45
N THR A 157 -0.13 -0.07 -10.93
CA THR A 157 -0.94 0.25 -9.75
C THR A 157 -0.31 -0.18 -8.44
N GLU A 158 0.57 -1.18 -8.45
CA GLU A 158 1.25 -1.64 -7.24
C GLU A 158 2.73 -1.94 -7.51
N LEU A 159 3.57 -1.56 -6.55
CA LEU A 159 4.98 -1.93 -6.51
C LEU A 159 5.35 -2.30 -5.08
N THR A 160 6.08 -3.39 -4.90
CA THR A 160 6.62 -3.76 -3.59
C THR A 160 7.95 -4.49 -3.75
N PHE A 161 8.99 -4.06 -3.03
CA PHE A 161 10.24 -4.83 -2.95
C PHE A 161 10.06 -6.08 -2.09
N HIS A 162 10.69 -7.17 -2.48
CA HIS A 162 10.68 -8.39 -1.69
C HIS A 162 11.33 -8.15 -0.31
N PRO A 163 10.73 -8.64 0.79
CA PRO A 163 11.15 -8.30 2.15
C PRO A 163 12.55 -8.81 2.53
N ILE A 164 13.00 -9.93 1.95
CA ILE A 164 14.34 -10.50 2.17
C ILE A 164 15.32 -10.22 1.01
N GLN A 165 14.91 -10.39 -0.24
CA GLN A 165 15.76 -10.25 -1.43
C GLN A 165 15.61 -8.85 -2.05
N PRO A 166 16.54 -7.92 -1.80
CA PRO A 166 16.32 -6.49 -2.07
C PRO A 166 16.37 -6.09 -3.56
N ASN A 167 16.71 -7.05 -4.44
CA ASN A 167 16.70 -6.88 -5.88
C ASN A 167 15.39 -7.35 -6.52
N LEU A 168 14.57 -8.16 -5.84
CA LEU A 168 13.30 -8.60 -6.38
C LEU A 168 12.22 -7.54 -6.16
N LEU A 169 11.51 -7.22 -7.24
CA LEU A 169 10.39 -6.29 -7.24
C LEU A 169 9.15 -7.01 -7.73
N LEU A 170 8.08 -6.93 -6.93
CA LEU A 170 6.73 -7.24 -7.38
C LEU A 170 6.14 -5.99 -8.04
N SER A 171 5.59 -6.15 -9.23
CA SER A 171 4.76 -5.16 -9.91
C SER A 171 3.40 -5.71 -10.25
N GLY A 172 2.38 -4.86 -10.16
CA GLY A 172 1.01 -5.17 -10.58
C GLY A 172 0.44 -4.06 -11.43
N SER A 173 -0.38 -4.44 -12.41
CA SER A 173 -0.93 -3.51 -13.41
C SER A 173 -2.41 -3.75 -13.69
N THR A 174 -3.05 -2.72 -14.23
CA THR A 174 -4.40 -2.81 -14.80
C THR A 174 -4.50 -3.77 -15.99
N ASP A 175 -3.36 -4.13 -16.61
CA ASP A 175 -3.27 -5.16 -17.65
C ASP A 175 -3.65 -6.58 -17.16
N GLY A 176 -3.74 -6.74 -15.84
CA GLY A 176 -4.18 -7.94 -15.16
C GLY A 176 -3.07 -8.92 -14.78
N LEU A 177 -1.81 -8.48 -14.89
CA LEU A 177 -0.63 -9.26 -14.56
C LEU A 177 -0.02 -8.79 -13.24
N LEU A 178 0.49 -9.77 -12.49
CA LEU A 178 1.52 -9.56 -11.50
C LEU A 178 2.84 -10.09 -12.06
N SER A 179 3.91 -9.31 -11.96
CA SER A 179 5.23 -9.73 -12.42
C SER A 179 6.25 -9.60 -11.30
N ILE A 180 7.18 -10.55 -11.27
CA ILE A 180 8.33 -10.54 -10.37
C ILE A 180 9.57 -10.39 -11.21
N SER A 181 10.34 -9.36 -10.86
CA SER A 181 11.46 -8.89 -11.68
C SER A 181 12.72 -8.75 -10.87
N ASP A 182 13.87 -9.10 -11.45
CA ASP A 182 15.18 -8.80 -10.88
C ASP A 182 15.68 -7.41 -11.33
N THR A 183 15.67 -6.46 -10.40
CA THR A 183 16.09 -5.07 -10.63
C THR A 183 17.59 -4.87 -10.83
N LEU A 184 18.39 -5.94 -10.79
CA LEU A 184 19.80 -5.93 -11.20
C LEU A 184 19.99 -6.19 -12.69
N ILE A 185 19.00 -6.77 -13.36
CA ILE A 185 19.04 -7.07 -14.79
C ILE A 185 18.56 -5.84 -15.56
N THR A 186 19.35 -5.39 -16.54
CA THR A 186 19.02 -4.23 -17.38
C THR A 186 18.33 -4.62 -18.69
N ASP A 187 18.44 -5.88 -19.09
CA ASP A 187 17.77 -6.41 -20.28
C ASP A 187 16.32 -6.79 -19.93
N GLU A 188 15.36 -6.13 -20.57
CA GLU A 188 13.93 -6.35 -20.30
C GLU A 188 13.45 -7.73 -20.72
N ASP A 189 14.13 -8.35 -21.69
CA ASP A 189 13.81 -9.70 -22.16
C ASP A 189 14.21 -10.80 -21.13
N GLU A 190 15.06 -10.47 -20.14
CA GLU A 190 15.60 -11.44 -19.16
C GLU A 190 15.24 -11.12 -17.71
N LEU A 191 14.75 -9.92 -17.39
CA LEU A 191 14.54 -9.51 -15.98
C LEU A 191 13.36 -10.20 -15.30
N VAL A 192 12.33 -10.60 -16.07
CA VAL A 192 11.10 -11.16 -15.53
C VAL A 192 11.34 -12.61 -15.13
N ILE A 193 11.23 -12.89 -13.84
CA ILE A 193 11.41 -14.23 -13.28
C ILE A 193 10.13 -15.05 -13.44
N THR A 194 8.99 -14.45 -13.09
CA THR A 194 7.69 -15.10 -13.19
C THR A 194 6.57 -14.08 -13.30
N THR A 195 5.45 -14.50 -13.88
CA THR A 195 4.24 -13.70 -14.06
C THR A 195 3.01 -14.52 -13.69
N PHE A 196 2.05 -13.88 -13.03
CA PHE A 196 0.78 -14.47 -12.63
C PHE A 196 -0.38 -13.72 -13.30
N ASN A 197 -1.36 -14.48 -13.78
CA ASN A 197 -2.60 -13.92 -14.31
C ASN A 197 -3.63 -13.80 -13.20
N HIS A 198 -4.25 -12.62 -13.07
CA HIS A 198 -5.32 -12.38 -12.10
C HIS A 198 -6.49 -11.60 -12.72
N GLY A 199 -6.20 -10.40 -13.21
CA GLY A 199 -7.18 -9.37 -13.56
C GLY A 199 -6.72 -8.01 -13.01
N SER A 200 -7.32 -6.92 -13.47
CA SER A 200 -6.86 -5.55 -13.22
C SER A 200 -6.49 -5.32 -11.74
N ILE A 201 -5.19 -5.19 -11.46
CA ILE A 201 -4.65 -5.21 -10.10
C ILE A 201 -4.96 -3.89 -9.40
N HIS A 202 -5.54 -3.98 -8.20
CA HIS A 202 -5.76 -2.85 -7.31
C HIS A 202 -4.77 -2.87 -6.13
N HIS A 203 -4.60 -4.03 -5.47
CA HIS A 203 -3.60 -4.22 -4.43
C HIS A 203 -2.86 -5.55 -4.60
N ALA A 204 -1.57 -5.56 -4.30
CA ALA A 204 -0.78 -6.78 -4.25
C ALA A 204 0.36 -6.65 -3.25
N GLY A 205 0.89 -7.79 -2.79
CA GLY A 205 2.00 -7.76 -1.85
C GLY A 205 2.52 -9.13 -1.48
N PHE A 206 3.72 -9.13 -0.92
CA PHE A 206 4.37 -10.33 -0.42
C PHE A 206 3.75 -10.80 0.91
N LEU A 207 3.64 -12.12 1.02
CA LEU A 207 3.27 -12.86 2.22
C LEU A 207 4.39 -13.85 2.58
N ASN A 208 4.33 -14.38 3.81
CA ASN A 208 5.19 -15.47 4.28
C ASN A 208 6.68 -15.24 3.97
N GLN A 209 7.21 -14.08 4.36
CA GLN A 209 8.61 -13.67 4.12
C GLN A 209 9.02 -13.58 2.64
N GLY A 210 8.05 -13.48 1.74
CA GLY A 210 8.25 -13.28 0.31
C GLY A 210 8.14 -14.54 -0.55
N THR A 211 7.81 -15.68 0.04
CA THR A 211 7.60 -16.92 -0.73
C THR A 211 6.23 -16.98 -1.40
N GLU A 212 5.27 -16.18 -0.95
CA GLU A 212 3.89 -16.18 -1.46
C GLU A 212 3.44 -14.75 -1.70
N LEU A 213 2.41 -14.58 -2.52
CA LEU A 213 1.84 -13.29 -2.88
C LEU A 213 0.33 -13.28 -2.66
N TYR A 214 -0.25 -12.11 -2.42
CA TYR A 214 -1.68 -11.88 -2.65
C TYR A 214 -1.91 -10.92 -3.81
N ALA A 215 -3.04 -11.08 -4.47
CA ALA A 215 -3.57 -10.18 -5.48
C ALA A 215 -5.03 -9.85 -5.16
N ALA A 216 -5.37 -8.56 -5.20
CA ALA A 216 -6.73 -8.07 -5.16
C ALA A 216 -6.96 -7.19 -6.39
N SER A 217 -8.02 -7.46 -7.14
CA SER A 217 -8.36 -6.68 -8.34
C SER A 217 -9.33 -5.55 -8.03
N HIS A 218 -9.53 -4.65 -9.00
CA HIS A 218 -10.54 -3.59 -8.94
C HIS A 218 -11.99 -4.12 -8.93
N ASP A 219 -12.21 -5.37 -9.34
CA ASP A 219 -13.50 -6.08 -9.22
C ASP A 219 -13.56 -7.02 -8.00
N GLU A 220 -12.68 -6.77 -7.02
CA GLU A 220 -12.63 -7.44 -5.72
C GLU A 220 -12.38 -8.94 -5.77
N LYS A 221 -11.83 -9.46 -6.88
CA LYS A 221 -11.30 -10.82 -6.91
C LYS A 221 -10.04 -10.90 -6.07
N PHE A 222 -9.95 -11.93 -5.25
CA PHE A 222 -8.82 -12.13 -4.34
C PHE A 222 -8.21 -13.51 -4.52
N ALA A 223 -6.91 -13.56 -4.77
CA ALA A 223 -6.17 -14.81 -4.95
C ALA A 223 -4.79 -14.75 -4.30
N LEU A 224 -4.27 -15.93 -3.98
CA LEU A 224 -2.92 -16.15 -3.46
C LEU A 224 -2.10 -16.97 -4.44
N TYR A 225 -0.81 -16.65 -4.55
CA TYR A 225 0.11 -17.30 -5.47
C TYR A 225 1.38 -17.76 -4.74
N ASP A 226 1.99 -18.83 -5.23
CA ASP A 226 3.30 -19.28 -4.78
C ASP A 226 4.37 -18.74 -5.71
N MET A 227 5.48 -18.31 -5.14
CA MET A 227 6.71 -18.00 -5.88
C MET A 227 7.54 -19.24 -6.18
N SER A 228 7.27 -20.37 -5.52
CA SER A 228 8.02 -21.61 -5.71
C SER A 228 7.62 -22.33 -7.00
N ASP A 229 8.59 -22.97 -7.66
CA ASP A 229 8.41 -23.75 -8.90
C ASP A 229 7.60 -25.05 -8.71
N GLU A 230 7.02 -25.31 -7.52
CA GLU A 230 6.35 -26.57 -7.20
C GLU A 230 4.84 -26.61 -7.53
N THR A 231 4.29 -25.54 -8.12
CA THR A 231 2.89 -25.57 -8.57
C THR A 231 2.70 -26.47 -9.80
N PRO A 232 1.68 -27.34 -9.86
CA PRO A 232 1.48 -28.29 -10.97
C PRO A 232 1.28 -27.62 -12.34
N GLU A 233 0.79 -26.38 -12.33
CA GLU A 233 0.67 -25.48 -13.48
C GLU A 233 1.29 -24.13 -13.08
N GLN A 234 2.41 -23.78 -13.71
CA GLN A 234 3.12 -22.53 -13.45
C GLN A 234 2.17 -21.33 -13.57
N GLY A 235 2.06 -20.53 -12.51
CA GLY A 235 1.20 -19.34 -12.49
C GLY A 235 -0.24 -19.57 -12.03
N SER A 236 -0.62 -20.80 -11.64
CA SER A 236 -1.92 -21.07 -11.00
C SER A 236 -1.98 -20.54 -9.57
N ALA A 237 -3.15 -20.06 -9.14
CA ALA A 237 -3.36 -19.60 -7.77
C ALA A 237 -3.30 -20.79 -6.78
N LEU A 238 -2.56 -20.61 -5.67
CA LEU A 238 -2.60 -21.50 -4.50
C LEU A 238 -4.00 -21.54 -3.88
N LEU A 239 -4.66 -20.38 -3.88
CA LEU A 239 -6.01 -20.19 -3.40
C LEU A 239 -6.65 -19.10 -4.24
N ASP A 240 -7.69 -19.44 -4.99
CA ASP A 240 -8.56 -18.47 -5.65
C ASP A 240 -9.86 -18.38 -4.86
N MET A 241 -10.15 -17.19 -4.33
CA MET A 241 -11.36 -16.93 -3.55
C MET A 241 -12.46 -16.31 -4.41
N GLY A 242 -12.21 -16.02 -5.69
CA GLY A 242 -13.11 -15.23 -6.53
C GLY A 242 -13.39 -13.87 -5.88
N ASP A 243 -14.62 -13.38 -6.04
CA ASP A 243 -15.06 -12.12 -5.44
C ASP A 243 -15.12 -12.22 -3.91
N ILE A 244 -14.20 -11.51 -3.23
CA ILE A 244 -14.06 -11.54 -1.77
C ILE A 244 -15.31 -10.99 -1.06
N ARG A 245 -16.11 -10.16 -1.74
CA ARG A 245 -17.35 -9.60 -1.20
C ARG A 245 -18.38 -10.68 -0.93
N GLU A 246 -18.54 -11.62 -1.85
CA GLU A 246 -19.44 -12.76 -1.68
C GLU A 246 -18.94 -13.69 -0.57
N VAL A 247 -17.63 -13.91 -0.51
CA VAL A 247 -17.02 -14.76 0.51
C VAL A 247 -17.22 -14.19 1.91
N MET A 248 -16.97 -12.90 2.08
CA MET A 248 -16.95 -12.24 3.39
C MET A 248 -18.28 -11.58 3.78
N GLY A 249 -19.22 -11.44 2.84
CA GLY A 249 -20.44 -10.67 3.06
C GLY A 249 -20.17 -9.18 3.25
N CYS A 250 -19.12 -8.64 2.63
CA CYS A 250 -18.76 -7.23 2.65
C CYS A 250 -19.10 -6.55 1.31
N GLN A 251 -18.87 -5.25 1.21
CA GLN A 251 -19.11 -4.47 -0.02
C GLN A 251 -17.82 -4.03 -0.71
N TYR A 252 -16.70 -3.94 0.02
CA TYR A 252 -15.40 -3.60 -0.54
C TYR A 252 -14.25 -4.18 0.30
N LEU A 253 -13.10 -4.33 -0.34
CA LEU A 253 -11.80 -4.59 0.29
C LEU A 253 -11.01 -3.28 0.32
N ALA A 254 -10.59 -2.86 1.52
CA ALA A 254 -9.84 -1.62 1.69
C ALA A 254 -8.34 -1.84 1.43
N ASN A 255 -7.74 -2.80 2.12
CA ASN A 255 -6.34 -3.16 1.96
C ASN A 255 -6.04 -4.50 2.67
N VAL A 256 -4.84 -5.04 2.43
CA VAL A 256 -4.28 -6.20 3.12
C VAL A 256 -2.96 -5.81 3.75
N VAL A 257 -2.83 -6.05 5.05
CA VAL A 257 -1.61 -5.72 5.81
C VAL A 257 -0.90 -7.02 6.22
N PRO A 258 0.23 -7.38 5.59
CA PRO A 258 1.03 -8.53 5.99
C PRO A 258 1.50 -8.43 7.44
N LYS A 259 1.50 -9.54 8.18
CA LYS A 259 2.00 -9.59 9.56
C LYS A 259 3.52 -9.61 9.56
N LEU A 260 4.15 -8.71 10.31
CA LEU A 260 5.61 -8.70 10.47
C LEU A 260 6.08 -9.97 11.20
N GLY A 261 7.04 -10.69 10.60
CA GLY A 261 7.72 -11.83 11.24
C GLY A 261 6.89 -13.11 11.41
N ASN A 262 5.64 -13.16 10.95
CA ASN A 262 4.79 -14.35 11.04
C ASN A 262 4.11 -14.66 9.69
N ALA A 263 3.65 -15.90 9.53
CA ALA A 263 2.85 -16.29 8.38
C ALA A 263 1.44 -15.70 8.51
N GLY A 264 1.07 -14.79 7.61
CA GLY A 264 -0.29 -14.28 7.49
C GLY A 264 -0.41 -12.80 7.20
N ALA A 265 -1.65 -12.34 7.11
CA ALA A 265 -2.02 -10.95 6.92
C ALA A 265 -3.30 -10.61 7.69
N VAL A 266 -3.64 -9.33 7.72
CA VAL A 266 -4.95 -8.84 8.11
C VAL A 266 -5.61 -8.23 6.87
N VAL A 267 -6.76 -8.76 6.49
CA VAL A 267 -7.58 -8.24 5.40
C VAL A 267 -8.60 -7.28 6.01
N GLY A 268 -8.58 -6.02 5.57
CA GLY A 268 -9.56 -5.01 5.96
C GLY A 268 -10.69 -4.93 4.94
N VAL A 269 -11.91 -5.19 5.37
CA VAL A 269 -13.11 -5.15 4.51
C VAL A 269 -14.18 -4.29 5.15
N GLY A 270 -15.02 -3.65 4.33
CA GLY A 270 -16.07 -2.78 4.83
C GLY A 270 -17.44 -3.04 4.21
N SER A 271 -18.47 -2.59 4.93
CA SER A 271 -19.85 -2.50 4.46
C SER A 271 -20.37 -1.11 4.79
N GLN A 272 -20.71 -0.35 3.76
CA GLN A 272 -21.30 0.98 3.83
C GLN A 272 -22.70 0.93 4.42
N ASP A 273 -23.53 -0.04 3.99
CA ASP A 273 -24.91 -0.16 4.45
C ASP A 273 -25.03 -0.57 5.93
N GLN A 274 -24.04 -1.32 6.42
CA GLN A 274 -23.95 -1.71 7.84
C GLN A 274 -23.12 -0.73 8.67
N GLU A 275 -22.52 0.29 8.05
CA GLU A 275 -21.57 1.21 8.65
C GLU A 275 -20.50 0.46 9.47
N MET A 276 -19.94 -0.59 8.89
CA MET A 276 -19.06 -1.54 9.57
C MET A 276 -17.74 -1.69 8.81
N PHE A 277 -16.63 -1.66 9.54
CA PHE A 277 -15.35 -2.11 9.02
C PHE A 277 -14.86 -3.32 9.81
N GLN A 278 -14.29 -4.31 9.14
CA GLN A 278 -13.89 -5.58 9.73
C GLN A 278 -12.44 -5.89 9.38
N LEU A 279 -11.71 -6.35 10.38
CA LEU A 279 -10.35 -6.85 10.26
C LEU A 279 -10.39 -8.37 10.41
N VAL A 280 -9.93 -9.06 9.37
CA VAL A 280 -10.06 -10.51 9.25
C VAL A 280 -8.66 -11.09 9.08
N HIS A 281 -8.30 -12.07 9.90
CA HIS A 281 -7.00 -12.71 9.78
C HIS A 281 -6.98 -13.67 8.59
N LEU A 282 -6.00 -13.50 7.71
CA LEU A 282 -5.65 -14.46 6.68
C LEU A 282 -4.40 -15.20 7.16
N ALA A 283 -4.48 -16.53 7.31
CA ALA A 283 -3.37 -17.32 7.82
C ALA A 283 -3.44 -18.77 7.30
N LYS A 284 -2.34 -19.50 7.43
CA LYS A 284 -2.31 -20.94 7.21
C LYS A 284 -2.86 -21.66 8.45
N GLY A 285 -3.86 -22.52 8.26
CA GLY A 285 -4.37 -23.39 9.32
C GLY A 285 -3.39 -24.52 9.66
N ALA A 286 -3.77 -25.40 10.59
CA ALA A 286 -2.95 -26.56 10.99
C ALA A 286 -2.66 -27.53 9.83
N SER A 287 -3.48 -27.52 8.77
CA SER A 287 -3.28 -28.27 7.53
C SER A 287 -2.28 -27.63 6.57
N GLY A 288 -1.75 -26.44 6.88
CA GLY A 288 -0.87 -25.67 6.00
C GLY A 288 -1.59 -24.90 4.89
N GLN A 289 -2.92 -25.02 4.78
CA GLN A 289 -3.69 -24.29 3.78
C GLN A 289 -4.11 -22.91 4.28
N TRP A 290 -4.09 -21.94 3.36
CA TRP A 290 -4.58 -20.59 3.59
C TRP A 290 -6.08 -20.57 3.84
N GLY A 291 -6.51 -19.71 4.76
CA GLY A 291 -7.91 -19.45 5.03
C GLY A 291 -8.12 -18.15 5.80
N LEU A 292 -9.33 -17.62 5.67
CA LEU A 292 -9.80 -16.48 6.47
C LEU A 292 -10.37 -17.00 7.78
N ASP A 293 -9.80 -16.54 8.89
CA ASP A 293 -10.27 -16.84 10.23
C ASP A 293 -11.50 -15.98 10.55
N ARG A 294 -12.67 -16.61 10.48
CA ARG A 294 -13.97 -15.98 10.73
C ARG A 294 -14.33 -15.91 12.21
N ASP A 295 -13.66 -16.70 13.05
CA ASP A 295 -14.00 -16.79 14.47
C ASP A 295 -13.41 -15.59 15.23
N THR A 296 -12.27 -15.07 14.76
CA THR A 296 -11.52 -13.98 15.40
C THR A 296 -11.69 -12.61 14.74
N ILE A 297 -12.70 -12.42 13.89
CA ILE A 297 -12.98 -11.13 13.23
C ILE A 297 -13.08 -10.01 14.27
N VAL A 298 -12.39 -8.89 13.99
CA VAL A 298 -12.48 -7.66 14.77
C VAL A 298 -13.30 -6.63 14.00
N GLY A 299 -14.43 -6.20 14.56
CA GLY A 299 -15.32 -5.20 13.99
C GLY A 299 -15.10 -3.80 14.56
N LEU A 300 -15.22 -2.79 13.71
CA LEU A 300 -15.18 -1.36 14.02
C LEU A 300 -16.57 -0.76 13.70
N PRO A 301 -17.55 -0.86 14.62
CA PRO A 301 -18.90 -0.36 14.39
C PRO A 301 -18.92 1.16 14.23
N GLY A 302 -19.64 1.65 13.21
CA GLY A 302 -19.74 3.07 12.87
C GLY A 302 -18.51 3.64 12.16
N ALA A 303 -17.51 2.80 11.84
CA ALA A 303 -16.21 3.10 11.22
C ALA A 303 -16.10 4.51 10.63
N HIS A 304 -16.38 4.68 9.34
CA HIS A 304 -16.41 5.96 8.63
C HIS A 304 -17.83 6.25 8.10
N GLY A 305 -18.86 5.77 8.82
CA GLY A 305 -20.26 5.84 8.39
C GLY A 305 -20.47 5.09 7.07
N GLN A 306 -21.05 5.79 6.09
CA GLN A 306 -21.31 5.27 4.74
C GLN A 306 -20.12 5.46 3.78
N GLU A 307 -19.06 6.15 4.22
CA GLU A 307 -17.87 6.41 3.41
C GLU A 307 -16.87 5.26 3.50
N LEU A 308 -16.02 5.13 2.48
CA LEU A 308 -15.03 4.05 2.42
C LEU A 308 -13.91 4.28 3.43
N VAL A 309 -13.47 3.20 4.07
CA VAL A 309 -12.15 3.13 4.72
C VAL A 309 -11.13 2.87 3.63
N ARG A 310 -10.14 3.75 3.47
CA ARG A 310 -9.08 3.62 2.46
C ARG A 310 -7.83 2.95 3.00
N SER A 311 -7.52 3.18 4.28
CA SER A 311 -6.27 2.73 4.86
C SER A 311 -6.42 2.47 6.34
N PHE A 312 -5.71 1.47 6.85
CA PHE A 312 -5.67 1.12 8.26
C PHE A 312 -4.28 0.64 8.67
N VAL A 313 -3.88 0.91 9.91
CA VAL A 313 -2.57 0.53 10.46
C VAL A 313 -2.69 0.10 11.91
N PHE A 314 -1.68 -0.63 12.37
CA PHE A 314 -1.60 -1.16 13.72
C PHE A 314 -0.47 -0.49 14.51
N TYR A 315 -0.72 -0.25 15.78
CA TYR A 315 0.23 0.19 16.79
C TYR A 315 0.15 -0.80 17.95
N ASP A 316 0.83 -1.94 17.80
CA ASP A 316 0.68 -3.10 18.70
C ASP A 316 1.08 -2.78 20.14
N GLU A 317 2.17 -2.02 20.35
CA GLU A 317 2.61 -1.59 21.68
C GLU A 317 1.56 -0.74 22.41
N GLN A 318 0.81 0.06 21.65
CA GLN A 318 -0.27 0.92 22.16
C GLN A 318 -1.65 0.24 22.13
N GLN A 319 -1.72 -1.02 21.67
CA GLN A 319 -2.95 -1.78 21.43
C GLN A 319 -4.00 -0.98 20.65
N LEU A 320 -3.54 -0.35 19.56
CA LEU A 320 -4.31 0.64 18.83
C LEU A 320 -4.40 0.27 17.36
N VAL A 321 -5.61 0.37 16.81
CA VAL A 321 -5.84 0.38 15.35
C VAL A 321 -6.14 1.81 14.95
N VAL A 322 -5.61 2.27 13.82
CA VAL A 322 -5.97 3.57 13.24
C VAL A 322 -6.52 3.35 11.83
N THR A 323 -7.58 4.07 11.48
CA THR A 323 -8.22 4.02 10.15
C THR A 323 -8.32 5.42 9.56
N GLY A 324 -8.20 5.52 8.24
CA GLY A 324 -8.44 6.72 7.45
C GLY A 324 -9.49 6.44 6.37
N GLY A 325 -10.40 7.38 6.13
CA GLY A 325 -11.50 7.19 5.17
C GLY A 325 -11.84 8.41 4.33
N GLU A 326 -12.81 8.21 3.44
CA GLU A 326 -13.36 9.22 2.53
C GLU A 326 -14.27 10.24 3.24
N ASP A 327 -14.64 9.99 4.50
CA ASP A 327 -15.29 10.99 5.37
C ASP A 327 -14.34 12.13 5.84
N GLY A 328 -13.09 12.10 5.37
CA GLY A 328 -12.02 13.02 5.74
C GLY A 328 -11.54 12.86 7.18
N CYS A 329 -11.85 11.73 7.81
CA CYS A 329 -11.47 11.46 9.19
C CYS A 329 -10.31 10.47 9.29
N ILE A 330 -9.49 10.66 10.32
CA ILE A 330 -8.59 9.64 10.88
C ILE A 330 -9.18 9.27 12.24
N LYS A 331 -9.42 7.99 12.50
CA LYS A 331 -10.02 7.48 13.75
C LYS A 331 -9.12 6.43 14.38
N SER A 332 -9.03 6.45 15.70
CA SER A 332 -8.26 5.46 16.46
C SER A 332 -9.17 4.60 17.33
N TRP A 333 -8.84 3.32 17.44
CA TRP A 333 -9.70 2.27 17.96
C TRP A 333 -8.98 1.41 18.98
N ARG A 334 -9.66 1.05 20.08
CA ARG A 334 -9.11 0.18 21.14
C ARG A 334 -10.10 -0.91 21.55
N PRO A 335 -9.60 -2.03 22.10
CA PRO A 335 -10.46 -2.99 22.79
C PRO A 335 -11.23 -2.28 23.92
N THR A 336 -12.51 -2.59 24.02
CA THR A 336 -13.39 -2.15 25.12
C THR A 336 -13.07 -2.87 26.42
#